data_AF-A0A7S3BA85-F1
#
_entry.id   AF-A0A7S3BA85-F1
#
_cell.length_a   1.000
_cell.length_b   1.000
_cell.length_c   1.000
_cell.angle_alpha   90.00
_cell.angle_beta   90.00
_cell.angle_gamma   90.00
#
_symmetry.space_group_name_H-M   'P 1'
#
loop_
_entity.id
_entity.type
_entity.pdbx_description
1 polymer ?
#
loop_
_entity_poly.entity_id
_entity_poly.type
_entity_poly.pdbx_seq_one_letter_code
_entity_poly.pdbx_strand_id
1 'polypeptide(L)'
;VREAAVDLVGRHAGARGKADGQTLDLLLQRVADKSLSVRKRVILTMRDVLLAGKGGFGSVRADCTAIQRVLLRANDEEQTVRVAVVQTITSLWLARPDGAILAEDADLTRMHVFRARADQLVACVQQERRVGGILADVLRRALELGTNSTDDDAAAAATTEKKRHAAAFNHRAARTLAACILERILESDEGGDEGAAGATGAAASAISYAAALRVLAAASPELVSPPEDRLRVVATLRPHLRAREAATPQARALDNERVE
;
A
#
# COMPACT_ATOMS: atom_id res chain seq x y z
N VAL A 1 5.24 -29.98 9.12
CA VAL A 1 4.06 -29.83 10.01
C VAL A 1 3.64 -28.37 10.18
N ARG A 2 4.49 -27.46 10.68
CA ARG A 2 4.14 -26.03 10.87
C ARG A 2 3.63 -25.35 9.60
N GLU A 3 4.29 -25.58 8.47
CA GLU A 3 3.85 -25.09 7.16
C GLU A 3 2.44 -25.59 6.79
N ALA A 4 2.20 -26.90 6.93
CA ALA A 4 0.87 -27.47 6.66
C ALA A 4 -0.23 -26.91 7.59
N ALA A 5 0.12 -26.53 8.82
CA ALA A 5 -0.82 -25.85 9.72
C ALA A 5 -1.17 -24.44 9.22
N VAL A 6 -0.17 -23.69 8.72
CA VAL A 6 -0.38 -22.38 8.08
C VAL A 6 -1.31 -22.52 6.87
N ASP A 7 -1.08 -23.53 6.02
CA ASP A 7 -1.96 -23.86 4.89
C ASP A 7 -3.40 -24.13 5.31
N LEU A 8 -3.59 -24.95 6.33
CA LEU A 8 -4.91 -25.32 6.83
C LEU A 8 -5.68 -24.09 7.32
N VAL A 9 -5.00 -23.23 8.11
CA VAL A 9 -5.57 -21.97 8.60
C VAL A 9 -5.94 -21.05 7.43
N GLY A 10 -5.05 -20.91 6.44
CA GLY A 10 -5.30 -20.12 5.24
C GLY A 10 -6.52 -20.57 4.44
N ARG A 11 -6.63 -21.89 4.19
CA ARG A 11 -7.78 -22.47 3.48
C ARG A 11 -9.07 -22.30 4.26
N HIS A 12 -9.02 -22.47 5.59
CA HIS A 12 -10.17 -22.25 6.46
C HIS A 12 -10.69 -20.81 6.35
N ALA A 13 -9.79 -19.82 6.42
CA ALA A 13 -10.14 -18.40 6.31
C ALA A 13 -10.68 -18.06 4.91
N GLY A 14 -10.03 -18.55 3.85
CA GLY A 14 -10.48 -18.36 2.48
C GLY A 14 -11.89 -18.92 2.23
N ALA A 15 -12.20 -20.10 2.76
CA ALA A 15 -13.53 -20.72 2.62
C ALA A 15 -14.65 -19.89 3.26
N ARG A 16 -14.34 -19.08 4.29
CA ARG A 16 -15.32 -18.20 4.96
C ARG A 16 -15.45 -16.83 4.28
N GLY A 17 -14.57 -16.48 3.34
CA GLY A 17 -14.56 -15.20 2.65
C GLY A 17 -14.28 -13.98 3.55
N LYS A 18 -13.78 -14.21 4.77
CA LYS A 18 -13.45 -13.15 5.74
C LYS A 18 -12.21 -13.54 6.53
N ALA A 19 -11.23 -12.65 6.53
CA ALA A 19 -10.16 -12.65 7.51
C ALA A 19 -10.75 -12.17 8.84
N ASP A 20 -10.97 -13.05 9.81
CA ASP A 20 -11.18 -12.60 11.18
C ASP A 20 -9.83 -12.26 11.83
N GLY A 21 -9.86 -11.36 12.82
CA GLY A 21 -8.63 -10.92 13.50
C GLY A 21 -7.86 -12.09 14.12
N GLN A 22 -8.58 -13.12 14.60
CA GLN A 22 -7.98 -14.30 15.21
C GLN A 22 -7.15 -15.13 14.21
N THR A 23 -7.64 -15.34 12.99
CA THR A 23 -6.88 -16.01 11.93
C THR A 23 -5.60 -15.23 11.62
N LEU A 24 -5.71 -13.90 11.48
CA LEU A 24 -4.54 -13.05 11.24
C LEU A 24 -3.54 -13.14 12.40
N ASP A 25 -4.00 -13.11 13.65
CA ASP A 25 -3.13 -13.25 14.82
C ASP A 25 -2.37 -14.58 14.83
N LEU A 26 -3.04 -15.69 14.49
CA LEU A 26 -2.39 -17.00 14.38
C LEU A 26 -1.33 -17.06 13.28
N LEU A 27 -1.60 -16.45 12.12
CA LEU A 27 -0.62 -16.35 11.03
C LEU A 27 0.55 -15.44 11.43
N LEU A 28 0.27 -14.33 12.11
CA LEU A 28 1.26 -13.35 12.55
C LEU A 28 2.29 -13.91 13.50
N GLN A 29 1.91 -14.86 14.36
CA GLN A 29 2.84 -15.58 15.24
C GLN A 29 3.90 -16.38 14.47
N ARG A 30 3.68 -16.65 13.18
CA ARG A 30 4.54 -17.48 12.33
C ARG A 30 5.35 -16.69 11.30
N VAL A 31 5.15 -15.37 11.19
CA VAL A 31 5.87 -14.54 10.20
C VAL A 31 7.39 -14.48 10.45
N ALA A 32 7.82 -14.69 11.70
CA ALA A 32 9.21 -14.69 12.13
C ALA A 32 9.71 -16.11 12.48
N ASP A 33 9.12 -17.16 11.88
CA ASP A 33 9.58 -18.53 12.09
C ASP A 33 11.06 -18.71 11.66
N LYS A 34 11.77 -19.63 12.30
CA LYS A 34 13.15 -19.99 11.93
C LYS A 34 13.22 -20.69 10.56
N SER A 35 12.15 -21.38 10.17
CA SER A 35 12.11 -22.11 8.91
C SER A 35 11.73 -21.18 7.75
N LEU A 36 12.57 -21.16 6.71
CA LEU A 36 12.34 -20.42 5.47
C LEU A 36 10.98 -20.76 4.85
N SER A 37 10.65 -22.05 4.71
CA SER A 37 9.41 -22.48 4.05
C SER A 37 8.18 -21.98 4.79
N VAL A 38 8.21 -22.00 6.13
CA VAL A 38 7.14 -21.45 6.98
C VAL A 38 7.00 -19.94 6.78
N ARG A 39 8.09 -19.16 6.86
CA ARG A 39 8.03 -17.69 6.66
C ARG A 39 7.42 -17.32 5.31
N LYS A 40 7.94 -17.94 4.24
CA LYS A 40 7.44 -17.71 2.88
C LYS A 40 5.97 -18.08 2.77
N ARG A 41 5.58 -19.22 3.33
CA ARG A 41 4.20 -19.69 3.26
C ARG A 41 3.22 -18.80 4.03
N VAL A 42 3.62 -18.32 5.20
CA VAL A 42 2.82 -17.37 5.99
C VAL A 42 2.57 -16.08 5.22
N ILE A 43 3.60 -15.50 4.60
CA ILE A 43 3.46 -14.27 3.80
C ILE A 43 2.47 -14.48 2.64
N LEU A 44 2.62 -15.57 1.88
CA LEU A 44 1.70 -15.87 0.76
C LEU A 44 0.28 -16.18 1.25
N THR A 45 0.15 -16.87 2.37
CA THR A 45 -1.16 -17.18 2.96
C THR A 45 -1.85 -15.91 3.46
N MET A 46 -1.12 -15.00 4.10
CA MET A 46 -1.64 -13.70 4.51
C MET A 46 -2.11 -12.89 3.31
N ARG A 47 -1.35 -12.87 2.21
CA ARG A 47 -1.78 -12.26 0.94
C ARG A 47 -3.14 -12.81 0.49
N ASP A 48 -3.26 -14.13 0.41
CA ASP A 48 -4.47 -14.78 -0.10
C ASP A 48 -5.68 -14.48 0.80
N VAL A 49 -5.48 -14.50 2.12
CA VAL A 49 -6.51 -14.16 3.12
C VAL A 49 -6.94 -12.69 3.02
N LEU A 50 -5.99 -11.76 2.85
CA LEU A 50 -6.26 -10.33 2.69
C LEU A 50 -7.00 -10.03 1.37
N LEU A 51 -6.69 -10.75 0.29
CA LEU A 51 -7.36 -10.60 -1.01
C LEU A 51 -8.75 -11.26 -1.06
N ALA A 52 -8.98 -12.30 -0.25
CA ALA A 52 -10.27 -12.99 -0.20
C ALA A 52 -11.39 -12.17 0.45
N GLY A 53 -11.05 -11.09 1.16
CA GLY A 53 -12.01 -10.16 1.76
C GLY A 53 -12.84 -9.47 0.68
N LYS A 54 -14.08 -9.95 0.48
CA LYS A 54 -15.04 -9.32 -0.44
C LYS A 54 -15.40 -7.93 0.11
N GLY A 55 -15.02 -6.87 -0.61
CA GLY A 55 -15.48 -5.49 -0.33
C GLY A 55 -14.56 -4.63 0.53
N GLY A 56 -13.29 -5.01 0.70
CA GLY A 56 -12.30 -4.24 1.47
C GLY A 56 -11.95 -4.88 2.81
N PHE A 57 -11.24 -4.13 3.64
CA PHE A 57 -10.75 -4.62 4.94
C PHE A 57 -11.89 -5.14 5.82
N GLY A 58 -11.73 -6.34 6.37
CA GLY A 58 -12.67 -6.87 7.36
C GLY A 58 -12.55 -6.11 8.68
N SER A 59 -11.30 -5.87 9.10
CA SER A 59 -10.93 -4.97 10.20
C SER A 59 -9.69 -4.21 9.75
N VAL A 60 -9.90 -2.93 9.37
CA VAL A 60 -8.84 -2.03 8.87
C VAL A 60 -7.58 -2.15 9.72
N ARG A 61 -7.73 -2.17 11.05
CA ARG A 61 -6.61 -2.27 12.00
C ARG A 61 -5.88 -3.61 11.94
N ALA A 62 -6.60 -4.73 11.91
CA ALA A 62 -5.99 -6.05 11.89
C ALA A 62 -5.25 -6.28 10.57
N ASP A 63 -5.86 -5.85 9.47
CA ASP A 63 -5.30 -6.00 8.14
C ASP A 63 -4.08 -5.08 7.92
N CYS A 64 -4.11 -3.84 8.42
CA CYS A 64 -2.93 -2.97 8.46
C CYS A 64 -1.80 -3.57 9.30
N THR A 65 -2.12 -4.13 10.47
CA THR A 65 -1.13 -4.83 11.33
C THR A 65 -0.51 -6.01 10.58
N ALA A 66 -1.32 -6.80 9.89
CA ALA A 66 -0.88 -7.91 9.06
C ALA A 66 0.12 -7.45 7.99
N ILE A 67 -0.22 -6.40 7.24
CA ILE A 67 0.64 -5.84 6.19
C ILE A 67 1.95 -5.30 6.77
N GLN A 68 1.91 -4.63 7.92
CA GLN A 68 3.12 -4.13 8.59
C GLN A 68 4.09 -5.26 8.94
N ARG A 69 3.57 -6.38 9.47
CA ARG A 69 4.41 -7.54 9.81
C ARG A 69 5.00 -8.23 8.58
N VAL A 70 4.28 -8.25 7.46
CA VAL A 70 4.83 -8.68 6.16
C VAL A 70 5.96 -7.73 5.71
N LEU A 71 5.75 -6.41 5.80
CA LEU A 71 6.74 -5.41 5.40
C LEU A 71 8.02 -5.48 6.24
N LEU A 72 7.95 -5.82 7.52
CA LEU A 72 9.15 -6.04 8.34
C LEU A 72 10.04 -7.20 7.83
N ARG A 73 9.54 -8.08 6.94
CA ARG A 73 10.34 -9.10 6.24
C ARG A 73 10.92 -8.61 4.91
N ALA A 74 10.81 -7.33 4.57
CA ALA A 74 11.36 -6.78 3.33
C ALA A 74 12.90 -6.85 3.22
N ASN A 75 13.58 -6.99 4.36
CA ASN A 75 15.03 -7.15 4.48
C ASN A 75 15.40 -8.52 5.06
N ASP A 76 14.60 -9.54 4.79
CA ASP A 76 14.88 -10.93 5.17
C ASP A 76 16.27 -11.38 4.66
N GLU A 77 16.91 -12.26 5.42
CA GLU A 77 18.17 -12.91 5.04
C GLU A 77 18.01 -13.73 3.76
N GLU A 78 16.82 -14.28 3.55
CA GLU A 78 16.49 -15.12 2.40
C GLU A 78 15.87 -14.32 1.26
N GLN A 79 16.53 -14.32 0.10
CA GLN A 79 16.06 -13.62 -1.09
C GLN A 79 14.65 -14.06 -1.51
N THR A 80 14.34 -15.35 -1.37
CA THR A 80 13.03 -15.89 -1.73
C THR A 80 11.90 -15.35 -0.85
N VAL A 81 12.18 -14.97 0.40
CA VAL A 81 11.21 -14.32 1.28
C VAL A 81 11.04 -12.86 0.90
N ARG A 82 12.13 -12.14 0.61
CA ARG A 82 12.05 -10.75 0.10
C ARG A 82 11.22 -10.65 -1.18
N VAL A 83 11.39 -11.60 -2.10
CA VAL A 83 10.56 -11.69 -3.32
C VAL A 83 9.09 -11.93 -2.98
N ALA A 84 8.78 -12.80 -2.01
CA ALA A 84 7.41 -13.03 -1.58
C ALA A 84 6.75 -11.79 -0.96
N VAL A 85 7.52 -10.97 -0.23
CA VAL A 85 7.05 -9.66 0.27
C VAL A 85 6.70 -8.74 -0.90
N VAL A 86 7.61 -8.54 -1.86
CA VAL A 86 7.35 -7.70 -3.04
C VAL A 86 6.10 -8.17 -3.78
N GLN A 87 5.98 -9.47 -4.06
CA GLN A 87 4.81 -10.06 -4.71
C GLN A 87 3.52 -9.85 -3.93
N THR A 88 3.57 -9.89 -2.60
CA THR A 88 2.41 -9.66 -1.75
C THR A 88 1.94 -8.22 -1.84
N ILE A 89 2.87 -7.26 -1.71
CA ILE A 89 2.57 -5.82 -1.76
C ILE A 89 2.05 -5.42 -3.15
N THR A 90 2.64 -5.94 -4.23
CA THR A 90 2.13 -5.71 -5.58
C THR A 90 0.75 -6.32 -5.78
N SER A 91 0.48 -7.51 -5.24
CA SER A 91 -0.83 -8.16 -5.37
C SER A 91 -1.94 -7.38 -4.66
N LEU A 92 -1.64 -6.76 -3.51
CA LEU A 92 -2.61 -5.98 -2.75
C LEU A 92 -2.96 -4.65 -3.45
N TRP A 93 -1.95 -3.90 -3.90
CA TRP A 93 -2.16 -2.51 -4.34
C TRP A 93 -2.03 -2.29 -5.84
N LEU A 94 -1.21 -3.08 -6.53
CA LEU A 94 -0.87 -2.84 -7.94
C LEU A 94 -1.46 -3.88 -8.89
N ALA A 95 -2.01 -4.99 -8.39
CA ALA A 95 -2.58 -6.04 -9.23
C ALA A 95 -3.72 -5.53 -10.09
N ARG A 96 -3.91 -6.16 -11.25
CA ARG A 96 -5.10 -5.92 -12.07
C ARG A 96 -6.35 -6.30 -11.25
N PRO A 97 -7.37 -5.43 -11.19
CA PRO A 97 -8.66 -5.84 -10.65
C PRO A 97 -9.26 -6.90 -11.60
N ASP A 98 -9.30 -8.14 -11.14
CA ASP A 98 -9.87 -9.25 -11.89
C ASP A 98 -11.40 -9.12 -11.92
N GLY A 99 -11.99 -9.12 -13.11
CA GLY A 99 -13.45 -9.08 -13.30
C GLY A 99 -13.96 -8.25 -14.48
N ALA A 100 -13.14 -7.35 -15.03
CA ALA A 100 -13.59 -6.42 -16.09
C ALA A 100 -13.11 -6.83 -17.49
N ILE A 101 -13.41 -8.08 -17.90
CA ILE A 101 -13.16 -8.54 -19.29
C ILE A 101 -14.37 -8.24 -20.20
N LEU A 102 -15.58 -7.95 -19.67
CA LEU A 102 -16.81 -7.85 -20.48
C LEU A 102 -17.85 -6.80 -20.02
N ALA A 103 -17.49 -5.72 -19.32
CA ALA A 103 -18.46 -4.69 -18.90
C ALA A 103 -18.13 -3.31 -19.45
N GLU A 104 -19.12 -2.60 -19.98
CA GLU A 104 -19.01 -1.20 -20.43
C GLU A 104 -18.57 -0.26 -19.28
N ASP A 105 -18.83 -0.64 -18.02
CA ASP A 105 -18.40 0.04 -16.78
C ASP A 105 -17.04 -0.43 -16.22
N ALA A 106 -16.24 -1.11 -17.03
CA ALA A 106 -14.94 -1.64 -16.64
C ALA A 106 -14.02 -0.58 -16.01
N ASP A 107 -14.03 0.64 -16.54
CA ASP A 107 -13.15 1.71 -16.08
C ASP A 107 -13.64 2.34 -14.77
N LEU A 108 -14.95 2.51 -14.58
CA LEU A 108 -15.50 2.98 -13.30
C LEU A 108 -15.25 1.97 -12.17
N THR A 109 -15.47 0.69 -12.46
CA THR A 109 -15.18 -0.41 -11.52
C THR A 109 -13.70 -0.47 -11.16
N ARG A 110 -12.81 -0.28 -12.14
CA ARG A 110 -11.35 -0.17 -11.90
C ARG A 110 -11.04 1.00 -10.98
N MET A 111 -11.60 2.19 -11.23
CA MET A 111 -11.34 3.36 -10.39
C MET A 111 -11.83 3.16 -8.96
N HIS A 112 -13.02 2.57 -8.74
CA HIS A 112 -13.50 2.25 -7.40
C HIS A 112 -12.55 1.31 -6.64
N VAL A 113 -12.01 0.29 -7.30
CA VAL A 113 -11.02 -0.61 -6.68
C VAL A 113 -9.74 0.14 -6.32
N PHE A 114 -9.24 1.01 -7.20
CA PHE A 114 -8.05 1.81 -6.91
C PHE A 114 -8.27 2.86 -5.79
N ARG A 115 -9.46 3.47 -5.71
CA ARG A 115 -9.83 4.34 -4.59
C ARG A 115 -9.85 3.59 -3.26
N ALA A 116 -10.49 2.42 -3.20
CA ALA A 116 -10.49 1.59 -1.99
C ALA A 116 -9.07 1.16 -1.57
N ARG A 117 -8.22 0.82 -2.55
CA ARG A 117 -6.79 0.52 -2.33
C ARG A 117 -6.00 1.71 -1.82
N ALA A 118 -6.31 2.92 -2.30
CA ALA A 118 -5.70 4.16 -1.83
C ALA A 118 -6.05 4.43 -0.37
N ASP A 119 -7.33 4.31 0.00
CA ASP A 119 -7.77 4.43 1.39
C ASP A 119 -7.10 3.37 2.28
N GLN A 120 -6.96 2.15 1.77
CA GLN A 120 -6.24 1.08 2.46
C GLN A 120 -4.77 1.40 2.68
N LEU A 121 -4.08 1.94 1.66
CA LEU A 121 -2.70 2.36 1.76
C LEU A 121 -2.54 3.45 2.83
N VAL A 122 -3.44 4.43 2.81
CA VAL A 122 -3.46 5.55 3.75
C VAL A 122 -3.64 5.05 5.17
N ALA A 123 -4.59 4.16 5.41
CA ALA A 123 -4.80 3.54 6.72
C ALA A 123 -3.54 2.80 7.22
N CYS A 124 -2.87 2.04 6.34
CA CYS A 124 -1.63 1.33 6.69
C CYS A 124 -0.50 2.29 7.10
N VAL A 125 -0.36 3.39 6.36
CA VAL A 125 0.67 4.41 6.60
C VAL A 125 0.38 5.23 7.85
N GLN A 126 -0.89 5.53 8.13
CA GLN A 126 -1.30 6.24 9.35
C GLN A 126 -1.02 5.41 10.61
N GLN A 127 -1.34 4.11 10.58
CA GLN A 127 -1.23 3.25 11.75
C GLN A 127 0.22 3.13 12.26
N GLU A 128 1.22 3.12 11.38
CA GLU A 128 2.62 3.00 11.79
C GLU A 128 3.55 3.79 10.84
N ARG A 129 3.92 5.01 11.26
CA ARG A 129 4.76 5.92 10.45
C ARG A 129 6.12 5.34 10.07
N ARG A 130 6.66 4.43 10.90
CA ARG A 130 7.99 3.81 10.71
C ARG A 130 8.04 2.90 9.48
N VAL A 131 6.89 2.36 9.05
CA VAL A 131 6.82 1.40 7.95
C VAL A 131 6.79 2.08 6.58
N GLY A 132 6.53 3.39 6.52
CA GLY A 132 6.48 4.13 5.26
C GLY A 132 7.78 4.09 4.45
N GLY A 133 8.94 4.09 5.09
CA GLY A 133 10.24 3.96 4.40
C GLY A 133 10.42 2.57 3.78
N ILE A 134 10.13 1.53 4.57
CA ILE A 134 10.21 0.13 4.11
C ILE A 134 9.24 -0.12 2.96
N LEU A 135 8.02 0.41 3.05
CA LEU A 135 7.02 0.32 2.00
C LEU A 135 7.49 1.02 0.72
N ALA A 136 8.07 2.21 0.83
CA ALA A 136 8.65 2.91 -0.32
C ALA A 136 9.76 2.07 -1.00
N ASP A 137 10.63 1.42 -0.23
CA ASP A 137 11.69 0.57 -0.76
C ASP A 137 11.15 -0.73 -1.40
N VAL A 138 10.09 -1.32 -0.84
CA VAL A 138 9.42 -2.48 -1.46
C VAL A 138 8.73 -2.08 -2.76
N LEU A 139 8.04 -0.94 -2.78
CA LEU A 139 7.40 -0.41 -3.98
C LEU A 139 8.43 -0.04 -5.04
N ARG A 140 9.56 0.58 -4.66
CA ARG A 140 10.67 0.86 -5.58
C ARG A 140 11.14 -0.43 -6.26
N ARG A 141 11.41 -1.49 -5.50
CA ARG A 141 11.77 -2.81 -6.04
C ARG A 141 10.70 -3.46 -6.92
N ALA A 142 9.43 -3.12 -6.71
CA ALA A 142 8.32 -3.60 -7.54
C ALA A 142 8.19 -2.85 -8.89
N LEU A 143 8.66 -1.61 -8.91
CA LEU A 143 8.62 -0.71 -10.07
C LEU A 143 9.89 -0.84 -10.91
N GLU A 144 11.04 -1.04 -10.25
CA GLU A 144 12.29 -1.35 -10.91
C GLU A 144 12.18 -2.67 -11.68
N LEU A 145 12.74 -2.68 -12.89
CA LEU A 145 13.02 -3.92 -13.61
C LEU A 145 13.86 -4.79 -12.67
N GLY A 146 13.47 -6.04 -12.43
CA GLY A 146 14.27 -6.96 -11.64
C GLY A 146 15.62 -7.20 -12.31
N THR A 147 16.60 -6.32 -12.08
CA THR A 147 17.91 -6.25 -12.76
C THR A 147 18.93 -7.23 -12.20
N ASN A 148 18.54 -8.14 -11.31
CA ASN A 148 19.47 -9.10 -10.70
C ASN A 148 19.63 -10.41 -11.49
N SER A 149 19.30 -10.46 -12.78
CA SER A 149 19.62 -11.61 -13.63
C SER A 149 20.56 -11.17 -14.75
N THR A 150 21.85 -11.32 -14.51
CA THR A 150 22.90 -11.43 -15.54
C THR A 150 22.81 -12.83 -16.13
N ASP A 151 21.93 -13.08 -17.09
CA ASP A 151 21.88 -14.37 -17.79
C ASP A 151 21.53 -14.15 -19.27
N ASP A 152 22.51 -14.39 -20.15
CA ASP A 152 22.49 -14.22 -21.61
C ASP A 152 21.81 -15.41 -22.34
N ASP A 153 20.57 -15.76 -21.97
CA ASP A 153 19.81 -16.86 -22.59
C ASP A 153 18.46 -16.43 -23.19
N ALA A 154 18.03 -17.06 -24.29
CA ALA A 154 16.75 -16.76 -24.96
C ALA A 154 15.51 -17.00 -24.07
N ALA A 155 15.57 -17.96 -23.13
CA ALA A 155 14.54 -18.15 -22.11
C ALA A 155 14.56 -17.04 -21.03
N ALA A 156 15.74 -16.47 -20.77
CA ALA A 156 15.90 -15.30 -19.91
C ALA A 156 15.38 -14.02 -20.59
N ALA A 157 15.45 -13.91 -21.92
CA ALA A 157 14.86 -12.80 -22.68
C ALA A 157 13.33 -12.75 -22.55
N ALA A 158 12.63 -13.88 -22.73
CA ALA A 158 11.18 -13.97 -22.53
C ALA A 158 10.77 -13.68 -21.06
N THR A 159 11.60 -14.12 -20.11
CA THR A 159 11.41 -13.81 -18.68
C THR A 159 11.62 -12.31 -18.41
N THR A 160 12.58 -11.68 -19.08
CA THR A 160 12.89 -10.25 -18.97
C THR A 160 11.77 -9.39 -19.58
N GLU A 161 11.22 -9.80 -20.71
CA GLU A 161 10.07 -9.15 -21.33
C GLU A 161 8.82 -9.23 -20.43
N LYS A 162 8.52 -10.42 -19.87
CA LYS A 162 7.45 -10.57 -18.88
C LYS A 162 7.66 -9.67 -17.65
N LYS A 163 8.89 -9.57 -17.15
CA LYS A 163 9.25 -8.65 -16.06
C LYS A 163 9.05 -7.18 -16.46
N ARG A 164 9.42 -6.80 -17.69
CA ARG A 164 9.20 -5.44 -18.25
C ARG A 164 7.72 -5.08 -18.33
N HIS A 165 6.90 -5.99 -18.86
CA HIS A 165 5.46 -5.77 -18.92
C HIS A 165 4.85 -5.66 -17.51
N ALA A 166 5.28 -6.50 -16.56
CA ALA A 166 4.84 -6.40 -15.18
C ALA A 166 5.26 -5.07 -14.52
N ALA A 167 6.51 -4.63 -14.72
CA ALA A 167 7.00 -3.35 -14.21
C ALA A 167 6.24 -2.16 -14.82
N ALA A 168 6.03 -2.15 -16.13
CA ALA A 168 5.26 -1.11 -16.82
C ALA A 168 3.81 -1.06 -16.32
N PHE A 169 3.19 -2.22 -16.10
CA PHE A 169 1.87 -2.30 -15.50
C PHE A 169 1.85 -1.78 -14.06
N ASN A 170 2.81 -2.18 -13.24
CA ASN A 170 2.97 -1.69 -11.87
C ASN A 170 3.13 -0.17 -11.83
N HIS A 171 3.90 0.40 -12.75
CA HIS A 171 4.05 1.86 -12.90
C HIS A 171 2.70 2.53 -13.22
N ARG A 172 1.93 1.97 -14.15
CA ARG A 172 0.60 2.52 -14.49
C ARG A 172 -0.36 2.42 -13.30
N ALA A 173 -0.42 1.27 -12.64
CA ALA A 173 -1.26 1.06 -11.46
C ALA A 173 -0.87 1.99 -10.30
N ALA A 174 0.43 2.18 -10.06
CA ALA A 174 0.92 3.08 -9.03
C ALA A 174 0.63 4.56 -9.35
N ARG A 175 0.67 4.96 -10.63
CA ARG A 175 0.21 6.29 -11.06
C ARG A 175 -1.29 6.49 -10.83
N THR A 176 -2.11 5.50 -11.18
CA THR A 176 -3.56 5.56 -10.89
C THR A 176 -3.82 5.67 -9.39
N LEU A 177 -3.11 4.89 -8.58
CA LEU A 177 -3.21 4.97 -7.11
C LEU A 177 -2.82 6.36 -6.58
N ALA A 178 -1.73 6.95 -7.09
CA ALA A 178 -1.31 8.30 -6.73
C ALA A 178 -2.34 9.36 -7.14
N ALA A 179 -2.94 9.22 -8.32
CA ALA A 179 -4.02 10.10 -8.80
C ALA A 179 -5.26 10.02 -7.89
N CYS A 180 -5.69 8.81 -7.49
CA CYS A 180 -6.79 8.64 -6.53
C CYS A 180 -6.48 9.31 -5.18
N ILE A 181 -5.24 9.22 -4.69
CA ILE A 181 -4.84 9.88 -3.43
C ILE A 181 -4.88 11.41 -3.58
N LEU A 182 -4.40 11.95 -4.70
CA LEU A 182 -4.47 13.38 -4.99
C LEU A 182 -5.91 13.89 -5.09
N GLU A 183 -6.78 13.13 -5.74
CA GLU A 183 -8.21 13.42 -5.82
C GLU A 183 -8.86 13.46 -4.43
N ARG A 184 -8.54 12.51 -3.54
CA ARG A 184 -9.03 12.50 -2.15
C ARG A 184 -8.55 13.71 -1.33
N ILE A 185 -7.34 14.22 -1.60
CA ILE A 185 -6.84 15.46 -0.99
C ILE A 185 -7.69 16.66 -1.46
N LEU A 186 -7.98 16.75 -2.76
CA LEU A 186 -8.81 17.81 -3.32
C LEU A 186 -10.26 17.75 -2.79
N GLU A 187 -10.87 16.57 -2.75
CA GLU A 187 -12.21 16.36 -2.19
C GLU A 187 -12.27 16.76 -0.70
N SER A 188 -11.19 16.56 0.05
CA SER A 188 -11.14 16.98 1.46
C SER A 188 -11.13 18.50 1.64
N ASP A 189 -10.74 19.27 0.63
CA ASP A 189 -10.80 20.73 0.66
C ASP A 189 -12.21 21.24 0.34
N GLU A 190 -12.92 20.60 -0.60
CA GLU A 190 -14.28 20.99 -1.00
C GLU A 190 -15.31 20.76 0.13
N GLY A 191 -15.10 19.74 0.97
CA GLY A 191 -15.97 19.45 2.12
C GLY A 191 -15.65 20.26 3.39
N GLY A 192 -14.60 21.09 3.39
CA GLY A 192 -14.14 21.85 4.55
C GLY A 192 -14.97 23.09 4.91
N ASP A 193 -15.98 23.44 4.10
CA ASP A 193 -16.82 24.63 4.27
C ASP A 193 -17.91 24.43 5.36
N GLU A 194 -18.13 23.21 5.84
CA GLU A 194 -19.06 22.89 6.93
C GLU A 194 -18.42 23.05 8.32
N GLY A 195 -18.17 24.31 8.72
CA GLY A 195 -17.93 24.71 10.11
C GLY A 195 -16.58 24.34 10.74
N ALA A 196 -16.21 25.07 11.80
CA ALA A 196 -14.88 25.02 12.44
C ALA A 196 -14.47 23.64 12.99
N ALA A 197 -15.43 22.76 13.33
CA ALA A 197 -15.15 21.38 13.76
C ALA A 197 -14.89 20.45 12.56
N GLY A 198 -15.55 20.65 11.42
CA GLY A 198 -15.34 19.89 10.18
C GLY A 198 -13.98 20.19 9.53
N ALA A 199 -13.53 21.45 9.60
CA ALA A 199 -12.24 21.88 9.06
C ALA A 199 -11.03 21.15 9.69
N THR A 200 -11.08 20.84 11.00
CA THR A 200 -9.99 20.11 11.67
C THR A 200 -9.91 18.64 11.26
N GLY A 201 -11.06 17.98 11.05
CA GLY A 201 -11.15 16.61 10.55
C GLY A 201 -10.72 16.50 9.07
N ALA A 202 -11.13 17.45 8.25
CA ALA A 202 -10.73 17.56 6.84
C ALA A 202 -9.21 17.74 6.70
N ALA A 203 -8.61 18.64 7.48
CA ALA A 203 -7.16 18.84 7.50
C ALA A 203 -6.38 17.60 7.96
N ALA A 204 -6.85 16.89 9.00
CA ALA A 204 -6.23 15.64 9.47
C ALA A 204 -6.30 14.51 8.41
N SER A 205 -7.42 14.46 7.67
CA SER A 205 -7.61 13.56 6.54
C SER A 205 -6.62 13.87 5.40
N ALA A 206 -6.54 15.13 4.96
CA ALA A 206 -5.62 15.59 3.91
C ALA A 206 -4.15 15.32 4.25
N ILE A 207 -3.74 15.54 5.50
CA ILE A 207 -2.39 15.23 5.99
C ILE A 207 -2.06 13.75 5.83
N SER A 208 -3.04 12.88 6.05
CA SER A 208 -2.86 11.45 5.99
C SER A 208 -2.75 10.94 4.55
N TYR A 209 -3.57 11.46 3.64
CA TYR A 209 -3.42 11.22 2.20
C TYR A 209 -2.07 11.74 1.69
N ALA A 210 -1.63 12.92 2.12
CA ALA A 210 -0.32 13.47 1.78
C ALA A 210 0.85 12.60 2.31
N ALA A 211 0.70 11.98 3.49
CA ALA A 211 1.70 11.05 4.03
C ALA A 211 1.84 9.80 3.15
N ALA A 212 0.73 9.25 2.63
CA ALA A 212 0.75 8.13 1.69
C ALA A 212 1.33 8.54 0.33
N LEU A 213 0.99 9.74 -0.16
CA LEU A 213 1.56 10.29 -1.39
C LEU A 213 3.08 10.43 -1.31
N ARG A 214 3.61 10.84 -0.14
CA ARG A 214 5.05 10.90 0.12
C ARG A 214 5.73 9.53 0.02
N VAL A 215 5.06 8.45 0.44
CA VAL A 215 5.58 7.08 0.29
C VAL A 215 5.70 6.70 -1.19
N LEU A 216 4.68 7.02 -2.00
CA LEU A 216 4.72 6.78 -3.44
C LEU A 216 5.80 7.63 -4.14
N ALA A 217 5.92 8.91 -3.78
CA ALA A 217 6.97 9.79 -4.30
C ALA A 217 8.38 9.30 -3.94
N ALA A 218 8.57 8.73 -2.74
CA ALA A 218 9.84 8.13 -2.32
C ALA A 218 10.17 6.81 -3.04
N ALA A 219 9.15 6.09 -3.52
CA ALA A 219 9.33 4.90 -4.35
C ALA A 219 9.73 5.28 -5.78
N SER A 220 9.01 6.22 -6.40
CA SER A 220 9.38 6.83 -7.68
C SER A 220 8.75 8.21 -7.83
N PRO A 221 9.54 9.28 -8.00
CA PRO A 221 9.02 10.65 -8.08
C PRO A 221 8.15 10.89 -9.33
N GLU A 222 8.38 10.12 -10.39
CA GLU A 222 7.62 10.19 -11.65
C GLU A 222 6.17 9.68 -11.52
N LEU A 223 5.83 9.01 -10.41
CA LEU A 223 4.46 8.56 -10.15
C LEU A 223 3.54 9.69 -9.73
N VAL A 224 4.08 10.64 -8.95
CA VAL A 224 3.32 11.75 -8.37
C VAL A 224 3.46 13.00 -9.24
N SER A 225 4.59 13.17 -9.91
CA SER A 225 4.94 14.38 -10.64
C SER A 225 5.57 14.01 -11.98
N PRO A 226 4.78 13.54 -12.96
CA PRO A 226 5.30 13.36 -14.31
C PRO A 226 5.84 14.71 -14.82
N PRO A 227 6.89 14.71 -15.66
CA PRO A 227 7.58 15.93 -16.08
C PRO A 227 6.64 16.99 -16.69
N GLU A 228 5.53 16.55 -17.27
CA GLU A 228 4.51 17.39 -17.91
C GLU A 228 3.60 18.14 -16.91
N ASP A 229 3.34 17.57 -15.72
CA ASP A 229 2.36 18.10 -14.75
C ASP A 229 2.98 18.58 -13.42
N ARG A 230 4.31 18.70 -13.34
CA ARG A 230 5.00 19.02 -12.08
C ARG A 230 4.50 20.29 -11.40
N LEU A 231 4.26 21.33 -12.20
CA LEU A 231 3.79 22.62 -11.71
C LEU A 231 2.35 22.54 -11.18
N ARG A 232 1.50 21.72 -11.79
CA ARG A 232 0.11 21.52 -11.38
C ARG A 232 0.04 20.82 -10.03
N VAL A 233 0.78 19.73 -9.85
CA VAL A 233 0.82 18.99 -8.58
C VAL A 233 1.40 19.83 -7.45
N VAL A 234 2.47 20.59 -7.72
CA VAL A 234 3.04 21.52 -6.74
C VAL A 234 2.05 22.63 -6.39
N ALA A 235 1.30 23.17 -7.37
CA ALA A 235 0.27 24.17 -7.12
C ALA A 235 -0.86 23.62 -6.24
N THR A 236 -1.32 22.38 -6.50
CA THR A 236 -2.32 21.68 -5.70
C THR A 236 -1.87 21.44 -4.26
N LEU A 237 -0.61 21.03 -4.05
CA LEU A 237 -0.12 20.70 -2.70
C LEU A 237 0.32 21.91 -1.87
N ARG A 238 0.60 23.05 -2.52
CA ARG A 238 1.08 24.30 -1.89
C ARG A 238 0.20 24.82 -0.74
N PRO A 239 -1.14 24.90 -0.85
CA PRO A 239 -1.99 25.37 0.26
C PRO A 239 -1.85 24.49 1.51
N HIS A 240 -1.77 23.17 1.37
CA HIS A 240 -1.64 22.26 2.53
C HIS A 240 -0.27 22.36 3.21
N LEU A 241 0.81 22.60 2.45
CA LEU A 241 2.13 22.82 3.02
C LEU A 241 2.15 24.09 3.87
N ARG A 242 1.52 25.17 3.37
CA ARG A 242 1.39 26.44 4.10
C ARG A 242 0.48 26.30 5.33
N ALA A 243 -0.64 25.59 5.23
CA ALA A 243 -1.54 25.33 6.36
C ALA A 243 -0.84 24.53 7.47
N ARG A 244 0.00 23.55 7.10
CA ARG A 244 0.83 22.81 8.05
C ARG A 244 1.89 23.70 8.70
N GLU A 245 2.61 24.51 7.93
CA GLU A 245 3.58 25.47 8.48
C GLU A 245 2.91 26.44 9.46
N ALA A 246 1.67 26.87 9.18
CA ALA A 246 0.86 27.72 10.07
C ALA A 246 0.32 26.97 11.31
N ALA A 247 0.01 25.67 11.21
CA ALA A 247 -0.41 24.84 12.34
C ALA A 247 0.75 24.39 13.25
N THR A 248 1.98 24.35 12.74
CA THR A 248 3.18 23.94 13.49
C THR A 248 3.51 24.85 14.69
N PRO A 249 3.34 26.20 14.65
CA PRO A 249 3.50 27.04 15.83
C PRO A 249 2.37 26.86 16.87
N GLN A 250 1.13 26.58 16.45
CA GLN A 250 0.00 26.32 17.38
C GLN A 250 0.11 24.94 18.06
N ALA A 251 0.56 23.91 17.36
CA ALA A 251 0.80 22.58 17.93
C ALA A 251 1.97 22.57 18.94
N ARG A 252 3.00 23.40 18.72
CA ARG A 252 4.09 23.61 19.69
C ARG A 252 3.66 24.36 20.95
N ALA A 253 2.67 25.26 20.84
CA ALA A 253 2.10 25.94 22.01
C ALA A 253 1.29 24.97 22.89
N LEU A 254 0.51 24.08 22.28
CA LEU A 254 -0.31 23.09 23.01
C LEU A 254 0.51 21.93 23.63
N ASP A 255 1.65 21.56 23.04
CA ASP A 255 2.56 20.58 23.65
C ASP A 255 3.34 21.17 24.86
N ASN A 256 3.55 22.49 24.90
CA ASN A 256 4.18 23.15 26.05
C ASN A 256 3.21 23.32 27.24
N GLU A 257 1.89 23.43 27.01
CA GLU A 257 0.89 23.52 28.08
C GLU A 257 0.51 22.17 28.71
N ARG A 258 0.95 21.04 28.14
CA ARG A 258 0.72 19.69 28.74
C ARG A 258 1.90 19.19 29.58
N VAL A 259 2.95 20.00 29.71
CA VAL A 259 4.17 19.68 30.46
C VAL A 259 4.35 20.59 31.70
N GLU A 260 3.43 21.54 31.94
CA GLU A 260 3.27 22.25 33.23
C GLU A 260 2.10 21.67 34.04
#